data_AF-A0A519RUG5-F1
#
_entry.id   AF-A0A519RUG5-F1
#
_cell.length_a   1.000
_cell.length_b   1.000
_cell.length_c   1.000
_cell.angle_alpha   90.00
_cell.angle_beta   90.00
_cell.angle_gamma   90.00
#
_symmetry.space_group_name_H-M   'P 1'
#
loop_
_entity.id
_entity.type
_entity.pdbx_description
1 polymer ?
#
loop_
_entity_poly.entity_id
_entity_poly.type
_entity_poly.pdbx_seq_one_letter_code
_entity_poly.pdbx_strand_id
1 'polypeptide(L)' 'MSDDKAIILFKAAKELNIGIATAVDFLGKKGFAVENKPTTKLSKDMYDTLMREFQGDKIVKE' A
#
# COMPACT_ATOMS: atom_id res chain seq x y z
N MET A 1 -23.05 0.41 6.63
CA MET A 1 -21.85 1.25 6.44
C MET A 1 -20.86 0.41 5.66
N SER A 2 -20.39 0.98 4.56
CA SER A 2 -19.98 0.27 3.36
C SER A 2 -18.55 -0.28 3.43
N ASP A 3 -18.41 -1.53 2.95
CA ASP A 3 -17.19 -2.24 2.56
C ASP A 3 -15.94 -2.08 3.45
N ASP A 4 -15.87 -2.92 4.49
CA ASP A 4 -14.61 -3.40 5.09
C ASP A 4 -13.89 -4.34 4.09
N LYS A 5 -13.68 -3.88 2.85
CA LYS A 5 -12.93 -4.62 1.83
C LYS A 5 -11.48 -4.60 2.27
N ALA A 6 -11.08 -5.63 3.01
CA ALA A 6 -9.69 -5.87 3.33
C ALA A 6 -8.86 -5.82 2.05
N ILE A 7 -8.00 -4.81 1.93
CA ILE A 7 -7.11 -4.66 0.78
C ILE A 7 -5.93 -5.58 1.04
N ILE A 8 -5.68 -6.49 0.11
CA ILE A 8 -4.56 -7.42 0.23
C ILE A 8 -3.31 -6.72 -0.29
N LEU A 9 -2.18 -6.85 0.42
CA LEU A 9 -0.90 -6.23 0.06
C LEU A 9 -0.48 -6.57 -1.38
N PHE A 10 -0.68 -7.82 -1.82
CA PHE A 10 -0.45 -8.20 -3.22
C PHE A 10 -1.28 -7.38 -4.22
N LYS A 11 -2.54 -7.12 -3.90
CA LYS A 11 -3.45 -6.35 -4.74
C LYS A 11 -3.01 -4.88 -4.81
N ALA A 12 -2.71 -4.29 -3.65
CA ALA A 12 -2.20 -2.92 -3.56
C ALA A 12 -0.87 -2.77 -4.33
N ALA A 13 0.09 -3.67 -4.09
CA ALA A 13 1.39 -3.65 -4.75
C ALA A 13 1.26 -3.77 -6.28
N LYS A 14 0.39 -4.67 -6.76
CA LYS A 14 0.12 -4.85 -8.20
C LYS A 14 -0.55 -3.63 -8.83
N GLU A 15 -1.49 -3.00 -8.13
CA GLU A 15 -2.20 -1.81 -8.62
C GLU A 15 -1.27 -0.60 -8.72
N LEU A 16 -0.38 -0.44 -7.73
CA LEU A 16 0.63 0.62 -7.68
C LEU A 16 1.88 0.31 -8.52
N ASN A 17 1.95 -0.86 -9.17
CA ASN A 17 3.13 -1.35 -9.91
C ASN A 17 4.43 -1.35 -9.08
N ILE A 18 4.34 -1.74 -7.80
CA ILE A 18 5.48 -1.86 -6.89
C ILE A 18 5.65 -3.29 -6.37
N GLY A 19 6.83 -3.59 -5.83
CA GLY A 19 7.09 -4.85 -5.15
C GLY A 19 6.44 -4.92 -3.77
N ILE A 20 6.04 -6.13 -3.34
CA ILE A 20 5.52 -6.38 -1.98
C ILE A 20 6.53 -5.91 -0.91
N ALA A 21 7.81 -6.22 -1.12
CA ALA A 21 8.88 -5.79 -0.23
C ALA A 21 8.99 -4.25 -0.13
N THR A 22 8.85 -3.54 -1.25
CA THR A 22 8.85 -2.07 -1.27
C THR A 22 7.68 -1.49 -0.50
N ALA A 23 6.48 -2.05 -0.68
CA ALA A 23 5.29 -1.62 0.04
C ALA A 23 5.44 -1.87 1.55
N VAL A 24 6.00 -3.02 1.97
CA VAL A 24 6.24 -3.36 3.37
C VAL A 24 7.30 -2.46 3.99
N ASP A 25 8.42 -2.25 3.31
CA ASP A 25 9.50 -1.37 3.77
C ASP A 25 9.01 0.07 3.94
N PHE A 26 8.23 0.58 2.98
CA PHE A 26 7.64 1.91 3.05
C PHE A 26 6.64 2.03 4.22
N LEU A 27 5.73 1.07 4.36
CA LEU A 27 4.77 1.06 5.47
C LEU A 27 5.48 0.93 6.82
N GLY A 28 6.51 0.09 6.91
CA GLY A 28 7.37 -0.03 8.08
C GLY A 28 8.06 1.29 8.45
N LYS A 29 8.58 2.02 7.47
CA LYS A 29 9.17 3.36 7.67
C LYS A 29 8.17 4.40 8.17
N LYS A 30 6.89 4.26 7.84
CA LYS A 30 5.80 5.12 8.34
C LYS A 30 5.30 4.70 9.73
N GLY A 31 5.80 3.58 10.28
CA GLY A 31 5.42 3.05 11.60
C GLY A 31 4.32 1.98 11.55
N PHE A 32 3.94 1.49 10.36
CA PHE A 32 2.96 0.42 10.22
C PHE A 32 3.64 -0.96 10.32
N ALA A 33 3.11 -1.84 11.17
CA ALA A 33 3.55 -3.22 11.26
C ALA A 33 2.87 -4.06 10.16
N VAL A 34 3.60 -4.34 9.07
CA VAL A 34 3.10 -5.11 7.92
C VAL A 34 4.00 -6.30 7.66
N GLU A 35 3.43 -7.49 7.54
CA GLU A 35 4.17 -8.68 7.15
C GLU A 35 4.46 -8.67 5.64
N ASN A 36 5.68 -9.07 5.25
CA ASN A 36 6.06 -9.25 3.85
C ASN A 36 5.46 -10.54 3.26
N LYS A 37 4.12 -10.59 3.21
CA LYS A 37 3.35 -11.69 2.65
C LYS A 37 2.32 -11.13 1.66
N PRO A 38 2.13 -11.76 0.50
CA PRO A 38 1.14 -11.33 -0.47
C PRO A 38 -0.28 -11.32 0.10
N THR A 39 -0.58 -12.19 1.06
CA THR A 39 -1.88 -12.33 1.73
C THR A 39 -2.09 -11.38 2.90
N THR A 40 -1.10 -10.52 3.22
CA THR A 40 -1.22 -9.55 4.32
C THR A 40 -2.38 -8.61 4.03
N LYS A 41 -3.26 -8.44 5.03
CA LYS A 41 -4.35 -7.46 4.95
C LYS A 41 -3.82 -6.09 5.34
N LEU A 42 -4.05 -5.13 4.46
CA LEU A 42 -3.80 -3.73 4.69
C LEU A 42 -5.08 -3.07 5.18
N SER A 43 -4.92 -2.23 6.20
CA SER A 43 -5.95 -1.28 6.58
C SER A 43 -6.11 -0.22 5.49
N LYS A 44 -7.27 0.42 5.46
CA LYS A 44 -7.53 1.54 4.55
C LYS A 44 -6.44 2.61 4.63
N ASP A 45 -6.00 2.96 5.84
CA ASP A 45 -4.95 3.95 6.08
C ASP A 45 -3.59 3.56 5.48
N MET A 46 -3.20 2.29 5.60
CA MET A 46 -1.97 1.76 4.99
C MET A 46 -2.04 1.83 3.45
N TYR A 47 -3.18 1.43 2.89
CA TYR A 47 -3.39 1.49 1.45
C TYR A 47 -3.43 2.93 0.93
N ASP A 48 -4.17 3.83 1.58
CA ASP A 48 -4.19 5.27 1.26
C ASP A 48 -2.78 5.87 1.32
N THR A 49 -1.96 5.47 2.31
CA THR A 49 -0.57 5.92 2.43
C THR A 49 0.27 5.45 1.23
N LEU A 50 0.16 4.16 0.86
CA LEU A 50 0.83 3.64 -0.33
C LEU A 50 0.36 4.33 -1.61
N MET A 51 -0.96 4.52 -1.76
CA MET A 51 -1.56 5.15 -2.93
C MET A 51 -1.11 6.61 -3.04
N ARG A 52 -1.09 7.37 -1.94
CA ARG A 52 -0.64 8.76 -1.94
C ARG A 52 0.81 8.90 -2.37
N GLU A 53 1.68 7.99 -1.95
CA GLU A 53 3.10 8.02 -2.31
C GLU A 53 3.33 7.51 -3.75
N PHE A 54 2.86 6.31 -4.06
CA PHE A 54 3.21 5.61 -5.31
C PHE A 54 2.27 5.93 -6.48
N GLN A 55 1.04 6.37 -6.21
CA GLN A 55 0.12 6.84 -7.25
C GLN A 55 0.25 8.35 -7.50
N GLY A 56 0.66 9.12 -6.48
CA GLY A 56 0.84 10.58 -6.55
C GLY A 56 2.07 11.02 -7.36
N ASP A 57 3.09 10.17 -7.47
CA ASP A 57 4.31 10.46 -8.23
C ASP A 57 4.06 10.67 -9.74
N LYS A 58 2.88 10.28 -10.25
CA LYS A 58 2.47 10.61 -11.63
C LYS A 58 2.12 12.08 -11.85
N ILE A 59 1.92 12.88 -10.80
CA ILE A 59 1.37 14.24 -10.92
C ILE A 59 2.44 15.34 -10.71
N VAL A 60 3.63 15.02 -10.20
CA VAL A 60 4.69 16.04 -10.00
C VAL A 60 5.72 15.97 -11.12
N LYS A 61 5.30 16.40 -12.31
CA LYS A 61 6.18 17.00 -13.32
C LYS A 61 5.43 18.18 -13.93
N GLU A 62 5.42 19.29 -13.20
CA GLU A 62 5.36 20.63 -13.76
C GLU A 62 6.77 21.22 -13.78
#